data_AF-A0A4Y8UV51-F1
#
_entry.id   AF-A0A4Y8UV51-F1
#
_cell.length_a   1.000
_cell.length_b   1.000
_cell.length_c   1.000
_cell.angle_alpha   90.00
_cell.angle_beta   90.00
_cell.angle_gamma   90.00
#
_symmetry.space_group_name_H-M   'P 1'
#
loop_
_entity.id
_entity.type
_entity.pdbx_description
1 polymer ?
#
loop_
_entity_poly.entity_id
_entity_poly.type
_entity_poly.pdbx_seq_one_letter_code
_entity_poly.pdbx_strand_id
1 'polypeptide(L)'
;MKAVKNTVVAVLTASAVLVAAGYASAQSTTVKDGVYTVEQAAAGKELYERRCGACHNADFYRTAFTNRNNQPLQFMFEEILVNMPADTPGSLMDSEYEVVFAHILSLVGYPAGDTELSYANGSMADISVVPPSN
;
A
#
# COMPACT_ATOMS: atom_id res chain seq x y z
N MET A 1 -39.54 76.76 -3.12
CA MET A 1 -39.22 76.32 -1.75
C MET A 1 -38.60 74.93 -1.83
N LYS A 2 -37.37 74.77 -1.29
CA LYS A 2 -36.67 73.52 -0.88
C LYS A 2 -36.37 72.47 -1.99
N ALA A 3 -35.29 71.69 -1.95
CA ALA A 3 -34.02 71.69 -1.21
C ALA A 3 -33.17 70.50 -1.73
N VAL A 4 -31.85 70.74 -1.83
CA VAL A 4 -30.75 69.86 -1.37
C VAL A 4 -30.44 68.55 -2.12
N LYS A 5 -29.18 68.48 -2.59
CA LYS A 5 -28.41 67.29 -3.00
C LYS A 5 -28.12 66.40 -1.79
N ASN A 6 -28.23 65.08 -1.90
CA ASN A 6 -27.61 64.16 -0.94
C ASN A 6 -27.02 62.93 -1.66
N THR A 7 -25.70 62.86 -1.66
CA THR A 7 -24.89 61.68 -1.96
C THR A 7 -25.10 60.66 -0.85
N VAL A 8 -25.40 59.40 -1.18
CA VAL A 8 -25.21 58.27 -0.27
C VAL A 8 -24.49 57.17 -1.03
N VAL A 9 -23.22 56.98 -0.67
CA VAL A 9 -22.44 55.78 -0.94
C VAL A 9 -23.01 54.67 -0.04
N ALA A 10 -23.42 53.55 -0.63
CA ALA A 10 -23.80 52.35 0.12
C ALA A 10 -22.90 51.18 -0.32
N VAL A 11 -21.92 50.89 0.52
CA VAL A 11 -21.02 49.74 0.53
C VAL A 11 -21.79 48.50 0.99
N LEU A 12 -21.89 47.43 0.21
CA LEU A 12 -22.20 46.04 0.62
C LEU A 12 -21.96 45.13 -0.61
N THR A 13 -21.26 44.00 -0.63
CA THR A 13 -20.57 43.13 0.34
C THR A 13 -19.69 42.20 -0.49
N ALA A 14 -18.41 42.06 -0.14
CA ALA A 14 -17.51 41.07 -0.72
C ALA A 14 -17.98 39.65 -0.34
N SER A 15 -18.39 38.85 -1.32
CA SER A 15 -18.64 37.42 -1.13
C SER A 15 -17.32 36.67 -1.34
N ALA A 16 -16.54 36.52 -0.27
CA ALA A 16 -15.44 35.57 -0.25
C ALA A 16 -16.03 34.17 -0.05
N VAL A 17 -16.28 33.46 -1.16
CA VAL A 17 -16.57 32.03 -1.12
C VAL A 17 -15.26 31.32 -0.77
N LEU A 18 -15.05 31.04 0.51
CA LEU A 18 -14.04 30.09 0.97
C LEU A 18 -14.51 28.69 0.54
N VAL A 19 -14.07 28.25 -0.64
CA VAL A 19 -14.09 26.83 -0.99
C VAL A 19 -13.04 26.16 -0.11
N ALA A 20 -13.44 25.73 1.08
CA ALA A 20 -12.71 24.73 1.83
C ALA A 20 -12.86 23.42 1.08
N ALA A 21 -12.06 23.24 0.02
CA ALA A 21 -11.79 21.92 -0.52
C ALA A 21 -11.11 21.15 0.62
N GLY A 22 -11.90 20.35 1.33
CA GLY A 22 -11.37 19.38 2.28
C GLY A 22 -10.46 18.46 1.49
N TYR A 23 -9.16 18.65 1.58
CA TYR A 23 -8.20 17.63 1.26
C TYR A 23 -8.45 16.51 2.26
N ALA A 24 -9.28 15.55 1.88
CA ALA A 24 -9.27 14.26 2.54
C ALA A 24 -7.83 13.76 2.38
N SER A 25 -7.05 13.84 3.45
CA SER A 25 -5.77 13.14 3.52
C SER A 25 -6.13 11.67 3.32
N ALA A 26 -5.88 11.13 2.13
CA ALA A 26 -5.90 9.70 1.94
C ALA A 26 -4.94 9.13 2.97
N GLN A 27 -5.48 8.51 4.02
CA GLN A 27 -4.66 7.82 4.99
C GLN A 27 -3.90 6.75 4.22
N SER A 28 -2.57 6.90 4.12
CA SER A 28 -1.74 6.00 3.34
C SER A 28 -1.89 4.60 3.91
N THR A 29 -2.42 3.67 3.12
CA THR A 29 -2.54 2.26 3.53
C THR A 29 -1.14 1.70 3.70
N THR A 30 -0.95 0.88 4.72
CA THR A 30 0.31 0.20 5.01
C THR A 30 0.10 -1.30 5.07
N VAL A 31 1.19 -2.05 5.02
CA VAL A 31 1.17 -3.50 5.25
C VAL A 31 0.56 -3.90 6.61
N LYS A 32 0.44 -2.98 7.57
CA LYS A 32 -0.20 -3.22 8.88
C LYS A 32 -1.73 -3.17 8.84
N ASP A 33 -2.32 -2.70 7.75
CA ASP A 33 -3.77 -2.53 7.62
C ASP A 33 -4.49 -3.79 7.08
N GLY A 34 -3.80 -4.92 6.98
CA GLY A 34 -4.40 -6.18 6.51
C GLY A 34 -4.59 -6.23 5.00
N VAL A 35 -3.48 -6.30 4.26
CA VAL A 35 -3.46 -6.14 2.80
C VAL A 35 -3.54 -7.45 2.01
N TYR A 36 -3.78 -8.57 2.67
CA TYR A 36 -3.89 -9.90 2.09
C TYR A 36 -4.87 -10.75 2.92
N THR A 37 -5.44 -11.80 2.33
CA THR A 37 -6.38 -12.70 3.04
C THR A 37 -5.67 -13.89 3.68
N VAL A 38 -6.31 -14.48 4.70
CA VAL A 38 -5.81 -15.71 5.32
C VAL A 38 -5.69 -16.84 4.29
N GLU A 39 -6.66 -16.93 3.38
CA GLU A 39 -6.71 -17.93 2.31
C GLU A 39 -5.52 -17.77 1.35
N GLN A 40 -5.17 -16.53 0.95
CA GLN A 40 -4.01 -16.28 0.11
C GLN A 40 -2.71 -16.70 0.79
N ALA A 41 -2.50 -16.31 2.04
CA ALA A 41 -1.29 -16.67 2.77
C ALA A 41 -1.17 -18.18 3.02
N ALA A 42 -2.31 -18.86 3.23
CA ALA A 42 -2.35 -20.32 3.34
C ALA A 42 -2.00 -21.00 2.01
N ALA A 43 -2.55 -20.52 0.89
CA ALA A 43 -2.27 -21.05 -0.43
C ALA A 43 -0.79 -20.90 -0.84
N GLY A 44 -0.12 -19.84 -0.41
CA GLY A 44 1.29 -19.60 -0.71
C GLY A 44 2.29 -20.43 0.10
N LYS A 45 1.87 -21.05 1.21
CA LYS A 45 2.79 -21.70 2.16
C LYS A 45 3.65 -22.78 1.51
N GLU A 46 3.03 -23.74 0.81
CA GLU A 46 3.76 -24.87 0.23
C GLU A 46 4.72 -24.40 -0.88
N LEU A 47 4.30 -23.42 -1.68
CA LEU A 47 5.12 -22.87 -2.75
C LEU A 47 6.32 -22.10 -2.18
N TYR A 48 6.13 -21.33 -1.11
CA TYR A 48 7.20 -20.70 -0.36
C TYR A 48 8.21 -21.73 0.16
N GLU A 49 7.75 -22.79 0.83
CA GLU A 49 8.61 -23.85 1.37
C GLU A 49 9.46 -24.52 0.27
N ARG A 50 8.86 -24.75 -0.91
CA ARG A 50 9.52 -25.41 -2.04
C ARG A 50 10.48 -24.51 -2.82
N ARG A 51 10.17 -23.22 -2.97
CA ARG A 51 10.88 -22.31 -3.91
C ARG A 51 11.71 -21.23 -3.24
N CYS A 52 11.39 -20.86 -2.00
CA CYS A 52 11.99 -19.71 -1.33
C CYS A 52 12.65 -20.09 0.00
N GLY A 53 12.00 -20.98 0.77
CA GLY A 53 12.35 -21.32 2.15
C GLY A 53 13.72 -21.96 2.36
N ALA A 54 14.30 -22.55 1.30
CA ALA A 54 15.64 -23.13 1.36
C ALA A 54 16.75 -22.06 1.55
N CYS A 55 16.51 -20.82 1.10
CA CYS A 55 17.48 -19.73 1.15
C CYS A 55 17.00 -18.54 1.99
N HIS A 56 15.69 -18.30 2.03
CA HIS A 56 15.08 -17.15 2.72
C HIS A 56 14.23 -17.62 3.88
N ASN A 57 14.41 -17.02 5.05
CA ASN A 57 13.63 -17.31 6.26
C ASN A 57 12.93 -16.04 6.78
N ALA A 58 12.19 -16.17 7.88
CA ALA A 58 11.47 -15.04 8.48
C ALA A 58 12.41 -13.87 8.83
N ASP A 59 13.60 -14.12 9.38
CA ASP A 59 14.55 -13.05 9.74
C ASP A 59 15.07 -12.30 8.53
N PHE A 60 15.38 -13.01 7.44
CA PHE A 60 15.74 -12.38 6.15
C PHE A 60 14.64 -11.41 5.69
N TYR A 61 13.38 -11.85 5.69
CA TYR A 61 12.27 -10.99 5.27
C TYR A 61 12.03 -9.84 6.26
N ARG A 62 12.17 -10.06 7.58
CA ARG A 62 12.07 -8.98 8.57
C ARG A 62 13.10 -7.89 8.30
N THR A 63 14.35 -8.25 8.01
CA THR A 63 15.38 -7.31 7.59
C THR A 63 15.03 -6.64 6.26
N ALA A 64 14.54 -7.39 5.28
CA ALA A 64 14.14 -6.85 3.98
C ALA A 64 13.02 -5.80 4.10
N PHE A 65 11.96 -6.08 4.85
CA PHE A 65 10.88 -5.11 5.10
C PHE A 65 11.37 -3.90 5.88
N THR A 66 12.25 -4.09 6.86
CA THR A 66 12.86 -2.98 7.62
C THR A 66 13.66 -2.04 6.71
N ASN A 67 14.45 -2.58 5.79
CA ASN A 67 15.28 -1.81 4.85
C ASN A 67 14.47 -1.09 3.76
N ARG A 68 13.20 -1.45 3.59
CA ARG A 68 12.28 -0.87 2.59
C ARG A 68 11.21 0.01 3.21
N ASN A 69 11.41 0.47 4.44
CA ASN A 69 10.47 1.36 5.10
C ASN A 69 10.11 2.58 4.22
N ASN A 70 8.81 2.89 4.14
CA ASN A 70 8.21 3.92 3.30
C ASN A 70 8.31 3.70 1.78
N GLN A 71 8.72 2.52 1.31
CA GLN A 71 8.62 2.17 -0.10
C GLN A 71 7.24 1.57 -0.42
N PRO A 72 6.71 1.78 -1.65
CA PRO A 72 5.59 1.01 -2.15
C PRO A 72 5.86 -0.49 -2.08
N LEU A 73 4.86 -1.25 -1.62
CA LEU A 73 4.91 -2.70 -1.56
C LEU A 73 5.17 -3.32 -2.95
N GLN A 74 4.66 -2.66 -3.99
CA GLN A 74 4.87 -3.04 -5.39
C GLN A 74 6.35 -3.26 -5.74
N PHE A 75 7.27 -2.41 -5.27
CA PHE A 75 8.68 -2.56 -5.64
C PHE A 75 9.30 -3.85 -5.11
N MET A 76 8.86 -4.29 -3.92
CA MET A 76 9.31 -5.56 -3.37
C MET A 76 8.69 -6.75 -4.12
N PHE A 77 7.42 -6.65 -4.52
CA PHE A 77 6.77 -7.66 -5.36
C PHE A 77 7.48 -7.81 -6.71
N GLU A 78 7.73 -6.71 -7.40
CA GLU A 78 8.38 -6.71 -8.72
C GLU A 78 9.82 -7.21 -8.66
N GLU A 79 10.56 -6.89 -7.60
CA GLU A 79 11.90 -7.43 -7.39
C GLU A 79 11.89 -8.94 -7.22
N ILE A 80 10.91 -9.49 -6.49
CA ILE A 80 10.71 -10.94 -6.37
C ILE A 80 10.33 -11.53 -7.73
N LEU A 81 9.37 -10.93 -8.43
CA LEU A 81 8.90 -11.40 -9.74
C LEU A 81 10.05 -11.50 -10.75
N VAL A 82 10.92 -10.49 -10.81
CA VAL A 82 11.98 -10.42 -11.82
C VAL A 82 13.22 -11.23 -11.45
N ASN A 83 13.54 -11.38 -10.15
CA ASN A 83 14.81 -12.00 -9.71
C ASN A 83 14.66 -13.37 -9.05
N MET A 84 13.43 -13.79 -8.74
CA MET A 84 13.17 -15.07 -8.08
C MET A 84 12.30 -15.99 -8.94
N PRO A 85 12.38 -17.32 -8.74
CA PRO A 85 13.40 -18.03 -7.97
C PRO A 85 14.83 -17.84 -8.52
N ALA A 86 15.86 -17.89 -7.67
CA ALA A 86 17.23 -17.52 -8.06
C ALA A 86 17.84 -18.41 -9.16
N ASP A 87 17.39 -19.66 -9.28
CA ASP A 87 17.80 -20.61 -10.33
C ASP A 87 17.03 -20.41 -11.64
N THR A 88 15.81 -19.89 -11.55
CA THR A 88 14.85 -19.74 -12.65
C THR A 88 14.01 -18.46 -12.50
N PRO A 89 14.59 -17.26 -12.62
CA PRO A 89 13.86 -16.00 -12.38
C PRO A 89 12.65 -15.84 -13.30
N GLY A 90 11.53 -15.34 -12.76
CA GLY A 90 10.28 -15.11 -13.50
C GLY A 90 9.56 -16.38 -13.96
N SER A 91 9.83 -17.53 -13.33
CA SER A 91 9.26 -18.82 -13.74
C SER A 91 7.88 -19.14 -13.17
N LEU A 92 7.38 -18.36 -12.21
CA LEU A 92 6.05 -18.54 -11.62
C LEU A 92 5.03 -17.61 -12.28
N MET A 93 3.76 -17.96 -12.20
CA MET A 93 2.67 -17.07 -12.60
C MET A 93 2.52 -15.90 -11.61
N ASP A 94 2.00 -14.77 -12.06
CA ASP A 94 1.71 -13.60 -11.19
C ASP A 94 0.88 -14.00 -9.96
N SER A 95 -0.16 -14.82 -10.15
CA SER A 95 -1.00 -15.34 -9.05
C SER A 95 -0.24 -16.23 -8.07
N GLU A 96 0.77 -16.96 -8.53
CA GLU A 96 1.64 -17.76 -7.67
C GLU A 96 2.56 -16.87 -6.82
N TYR A 97 3.09 -15.78 -7.41
CA TYR A 97 3.83 -14.78 -6.65
C TYR A 97 2.94 -14.05 -5.64
N GLU A 98 1.70 -13.72 -5.98
CA GLU A 98 0.75 -13.04 -5.08
C GLU A 98 0.49 -13.87 -3.81
N VAL A 99 0.17 -15.16 -3.95
CA VAL A 99 -0.06 -16.04 -2.78
C VAL A 99 1.21 -16.26 -1.95
N VAL A 100 2.38 -16.41 -2.59
CA VAL A 100 3.67 -16.52 -1.88
C VAL A 100 4.00 -15.23 -1.15
N PHE A 101 3.70 -14.08 -1.75
CA PHE A 101 3.99 -12.80 -1.12
C PHE A 101 3.04 -12.51 0.04
N ALA A 102 1.76 -12.89 -0.07
CA ALA A 102 0.83 -12.93 1.05
C ALA A 102 1.35 -13.83 2.19
N HIS A 103 1.89 -15.01 1.85
CA HIS A 103 2.52 -15.88 2.84
C HIS A 103 3.73 -15.22 3.52
N ILE A 104 4.59 -14.55 2.76
CA ILE A 104 5.76 -13.81 3.30
C ILE A 104 5.31 -12.69 4.25
N LEU A 105 4.24 -11.95 3.92
CA LEU A 105 3.67 -10.93 4.81
C LEU A 105 3.18 -11.55 6.13
N SER A 106 2.51 -12.69 6.05
CA SER A 106 2.08 -13.47 7.22
C SER A 106 3.25 -14.00 8.05
N LEU A 107 4.29 -14.52 7.39
CA LEU A 107 5.49 -15.08 8.01
C LEU A 107 6.24 -14.06 8.88
N VAL A 108 6.25 -12.79 8.47
CA VAL A 108 6.86 -11.69 9.24
C VAL A 108 5.90 -11.03 10.23
N GLY A 109 4.65 -11.50 10.30
CA GLY A 109 3.67 -11.12 11.32
C GLY A 109 2.81 -9.91 10.98
N TYR A 110 2.69 -9.52 9.70
CA TYR A 110 1.65 -8.55 9.32
C TYR A 110 0.27 -9.20 9.41
N PRO A 111 -0.76 -8.47 9.89
CA PRO A 111 -2.11 -9.02 10.01
C PRO A 111 -2.69 -9.30 8.62
N ALA A 112 -3.56 -10.30 8.56
CA ALA A 112 -4.44 -10.49 7.40
C ALA A 112 -5.63 -9.51 7.48
N GLY A 113 -6.25 -9.24 6.34
CA GLY A 113 -7.51 -8.51 6.22
C GLY A 113 -8.45 -9.21 5.24
N ASP A 114 -9.44 -8.46 4.75
CA ASP A 114 -10.51 -8.99 3.90
C ASP A 114 -10.31 -8.70 2.41
N THR A 115 -9.23 -7.99 2.05
CA THR A 115 -8.93 -7.65 0.65
C THR A 115 -7.83 -8.55 0.12
N GLU A 116 -8.09 -9.14 -1.05
CA GLU A 116 -7.12 -9.94 -1.77
C GLU A 116 -5.98 -9.06 -2.30
N LEU A 117 -4.73 -9.45 -2.01
CA LEU A 117 -3.55 -8.80 -2.56
C LEU A 117 -3.48 -9.11 -4.05
N SER A 118 -3.48 -8.08 -4.90
CA SER A 118 -3.42 -8.24 -6.35
C SER A 118 -2.44 -7.26 -6.98
N TYR A 119 -1.60 -7.77 -7.86
CA TYR A 119 -0.71 -6.97 -8.70
C TYR A 119 -1.48 -6.36 -9.88
N ALA A 120 -2.41 -7.13 -10.48
CA ALA A 120 -3.13 -6.74 -11.69
C ALA A 120 -4.00 -5.48 -11.53
N ASN A 121 -4.51 -5.21 -10.32
CA ASN A 121 -5.31 -4.02 -10.04
C ASN A 121 -4.47 -2.78 -9.64
N GLY A 122 -3.15 -2.92 -9.51
CA GLY A 122 -2.22 -1.85 -9.15
C GLY A 122 -2.24 -1.44 -7.67
N SER A 123 -3.01 -2.09 -6.79
CA SER A 123 -3.20 -1.63 -5.41
C SER A 123 -1.92 -1.66 -4.57
N MET A 124 -0.94 -2.49 -4.95
CA MET A 124 0.37 -2.55 -4.28
C MET A 124 1.17 -1.24 -4.36
N ALA A 125 0.88 -0.37 -5.34
CA ALA A 125 1.53 0.94 -5.49
C ALA A 125 1.18 1.88 -4.33
N ASP A 126 -0.03 1.73 -3.78
CA ASP A 126 -0.60 2.60 -2.76
C ASP A 126 -0.40 2.05 -1.34
N ILE A 127 0.15 0.85 -1.22
CA ILE A 127 0.46 0.20 0.07
C ILE A 127 1.92 0.52 0.44
N SER A 128 2.11 1.25 1.53
CA SER A 128 3.45 1.55 2.07
C SER A 128 3.97 0.41 2.96
N VAL A 129 5.23 0.03 2.75
CA VAL A 129 5.97 -0.85 3.65
C VAL A 129 6.34 -0.09 4.92
N VAL A 130 6.15 -0.74 6.06
CA VAL A 130 6.66 -0.29 7.36
C VAL A 130 7.42 -1.45 8.03
N PRO A 131 8.30 -1.23 9.02
CA PRO A 131 9.00 -2.32 9.68
C PRO A 131 8.03 -3.26 10.43
N PRO A 132 8.33 -4.56 10.50
CA PRO A 132 7.58 -5.51 11.33
C PRO A 132 7.60 -5.09 12.79
N SER A 133 6.55 -5.40 13.54
CA SER A 133 6.57 -5.25 15.00
C SER A 133 7.57 -6.24 15.61
N ASN A 134 8.34 -5.76 16.60
CA ASN A 134 9.25 -6.59 17.41
C ASN A 134 8.49 -7.56 18.30
#